data_AF-A0A914E7P2-F1
#
_entry.id   AF-A0A914E7P2-F1
#
_cell.length_a   1.000
_cell.length_b   1.000
_cell.length_c   1.000
_cell.angle_alpha   90.00
_cell.angle_beta   90.00
_cell.angle_gamma   90.00
#
_symmetry.space_group_name_H-M   'P 1'
#
loop_
_entity.id
_entity.type
_entity.pdbx_description
1 polymer ?
#
loop_
_entity_poly.entity_id
_entity_poly.type
_entity_poly.pdbx_seq_one_letter_code
_entity_poly.pdbx_strand_id
1 'polypeptide(L)'
;MLISSCRRLLNMNQLSNPTTTIFNSLIGKWMLERQISDKLNNLTAKASGFATFTQKSSEELEYLEDIHVKWSSGMEHPATKHYKYILKDDVLSQYNPVTKENNEEDFER
;
A
#
# COMPACT_ATOMS: atom_id res chain seq x y z
N MET A 1 -8.89 43.36 -18.92
CA MET A 1 -9.01 41.98 -18.42
C MET A 1 -8.09 41.82 -17.21
N LEU A 2 -8.66 41.94 -16.01
CA LEU A 2 -8.05 41.56 -14.74
C LEU A 2 -8.70 40.22 -14.36
N ILE A 3 -7.93 39.20 -13.99
CA ILE A 3 -7.70 38.66 -12.63
C ILE A 3 -7.06 37.28 -12.93
N SER A 4 -6.09 36.71 -12.24
CA SER A 4 -5.21 37.08 -11.14
C SER A 4 -4.23 35.90 -11.01
N SER A 5 -2.95 36.24 -10.85
CA SER A 5 -1.91 35.54 -10.11
C SER A 5 -2.19 34.11 -9.61
N CYS A 6 -1.55 33.12 -10.22
CA CYS A 6 -1.22 31.85 -9.56
C CYS A 6 -0.20 32.09 -8.44
N ARG A 7 -0.67 32.54 -7.28
CA ARG A 7 0.05 32.42 -6.01
C ARG A 7 -0.88 31.80 -4.98
N ARG A 8 -0.99 30.47 -5.00
CA ARG A 8 -1.28 29.74 -3.77
C ARG A 8 0.03 29.64 -3.00
N LEU A 9 0.33 30.69 -2.23
CA LEU A 9 1.15 30.56 -1.03
C LEU A 9 0.37 29.61 -0.11
N LEU A 10 0.80 28.36 -0.05
CA LEU A 10 0.40 27.46 1.03
C LEU A 10 0.86 28.12 2.32
N ASN A 11 -0.09 28.62 3.09
CA ASN A 11 0.13 29.12 4.44
C ASN A 11 0.52 27.89 5.29
N MET A 12 1.83 27.67 5.46
CA MET A 12 2.41 26.50 6.13
C MET A 12 2.21 26.52 7.66
N ASN A 13 1.52 27.52 8.22
CA ASN A 13 1.34 27.67 9.66
C ASN A 13 0.12 26.90 10.22
N GLN A 14 -0.51 26.02 9.44
CA GLN A 14 -1.60 25.14 9.90
C GLN A 14 -1.46 23.69 9.43
N LEU A 15 -0.25 23.22 9.16
CA LEU A 15 -0.03 21.80 8.91
C LEU A 15 -0.17 21.04 10.23
N SER A 16 -1.30 20.35 10.37
CA SER A 16 -1.37 19.13 11.18
C SER A 16 -0.16 18.25 10.86
N ASN A 17 0.34 17.55 11.87
CA ASN A 17 1.57 16.75 11.88
C ASN A 17 1.92 16.21 10.47
N PRO A 18 3.13 16.46 9.95
CA PRO A 18 3.49 16.14 8.56
C PRO A 18 3.18 14.68 8.19
N THR A 19 3.27 13.79 9.18
CA THR A 19 2.89 12.38 9.09
C THR A 19 1.41 12.15 8.79
N THR A 20 0.49 12.89 9.41
CA THR A 20 -0.96 12.81 9.16
C THR A 20 -1.31 13.31 7.76
N THR A 21 -0.59 14.34 7.27
CA THR A 21 -0.77 14.86 5.92
C THR A 21 -0.32 13.83 4.87
N ILE A 22 0.82 13.17 5.09
CA ILE A 22 1.31 12.07 4.25
C ILE A 22 0.36 10.87 4.32
N PHE A 23 -0.14 10.52 5.51
CA PHE A 23 -1.08 9.42 5.73
C PHE A 23 -2.38 9.62 4.94
N ASN A 24 -2.99 10.80 5.02
CA ASN A 24 -4.19 11.11 4.24
C ASN A 24 -3.93 11.19 2.73
N SER A 25 -2.71 11.52 2.30
CA SER A 25 -2.35 11.56 0.88
C SER A 25 -2.32 10.18 0.21
N LEU A 26 -2.21 9.10 0.99
CA LEU A 26 -2.25 7.73 0.49
C LEU A 26 -3.66 7.28 0.08
N ILE A 27 -4.71 7.95 0.57
CA ILE A 27 -6.11 7.56 0.33
C ILE A 27 -6.44 7.65 -1.16
N GLY A 28 -7.07 6.60 -1.68
CA GLY A 28 -7.50 6.54 -3.08
C GLY A 28 -7.10 5.25 -3.77
N LYS A 29 -7.31 5.23 -5.09
CA LYS A 29 -6.98 4.10 -5.95
C LYS A 29 -5.69 4.41 -6.71
N TRP A 30 -4.75 3.50 -6.62
CA TRP A 30 -3.41 3.58 -7.17
C TRP A 30 -3.21 2.48 -8.19
N MET A 31 -2.62 2.82 -9.32
CA MET A 31 -2.16 1.83 -10.29
C MET A 31 -0.81 1.29 -9.84
N LEU A 32 -0.65 -0.03 -9.88
CA LEU A 32 0.57 -0.71 -9.49
C LEU A 32 1.18 -1.41 -10.69
N GLU A 33 2.48 -1.21 -10.86
CA GLU A 33 3.33 -1.99 -11.77
C GLU A 33 4.61 -2.36 -11.03
N ARG A 34 4.94 -3.66 -11.00
CA ARG A 34 6.11 -4.17 -10.28
C ARG A 34 6.79 -5.26 -11.09
N GLN A 35 8.11 -5.33 -10.95
CA GLN A 35 8.90 -6.46 -11.41
C GLN A 35 9.30 -7.30 -10.20
N ILE A 36 8.96 -8.59 -10.24
CA ILE A 36 9.32 -9.57 -9.21
C ILE A 36 10.49 -10.38 -9.76
N SER A 37 11.51 -10.60 -8.93
CA SER A 37 12.64 -11.47 -9.28
C SER A 37 12.83 -12.50 -8.17
N ASP A 38 12.79 -13.77 -8.54
CA ASP A 38 13.19 -14.87 -7.68
C ASP A 38 14.63 -15.25 -8.03
N LYS A 39 15.55 -14.86 -7.15
CA LYS A 39 16.98 -15.09 -7.32
C LYS A 39 17.38 -16.56 -7.22
N LEU A 40 16.60 -17.39 -6.52
CA LEU A 40 16.91 -18.81 -6.35
C LEU A 40 16.64 -19.59 -7.64
N ASN A 41 15.56 -19.23 -8.33
CA ASN A 41 15.10 -19.94 -9.53
C ASN A 41 15.39 -19.18 -10.84
N ASN A 42 16.05 -18.01 -10.79
CA ASN A 42 16.24 -17.10 -11.92
C ASN A 42 14.92 -16.79 -12.67
N LEU A 43 13.81 -16.78 -11.94
CA LEU A 43 12.50 -16.46 -12.50
C LEU A 43 12.21 -14.98 -12.33
N THR A 44 11.57 -14.40 -13.33
CA THR A 44 11.06 -13.03 -13.24
C THR A 44 9.56 -13.03 -13.50
N ALA A 45 8.86 -12.11 -12.86
CA ALA A 45 7.46 -11.86 -13.14
C ALA A 45 7.22 -10.37 -13.29
N LYS A 46 6.21 -10.04 -14.08
CA LYS A 46 5.60 -8.72 -14.09
C LYS A 46 4.28 -8.82 -13.35
N ALA A 47 4.06 -7.91 -12.41
CA ALA A 47 2.82 -7.79 -11.68
C ALA A 47 2.20 -6.43 -11.98
N SER A 48 0.92 -6.41 -12.35
CA SER A 48 0.18 -5.18 -12.63
C SER A 48 -1.23 -5.25 -12.06
N GLY A 49 -1.75 -4.13 -11.59
CA GLY A 49 -3.11 -4.06 -11.08
C GLY A 49 -3.35 -2.79 -10.29
N PHE A 50 -4.13 -2.89 -9.23
CA PHE A 50 -4.52 -1.73 -8.44
C PHE A 50 -4.36 -1.99 -6.94
N ALA A 51 -3.98 -0.93 -6.23
CA ALA A 51 -4.11 -0.84 -4.79
C ALA A 51 -5.16 0.22 -4.44
N THR A 52 -5.93 -0.02 -3.39
CA THR A 52 -6.87 0.96 -2.85
C THR A 52 -6.58 1.14 -1.38
N PHE A 53 -6.32 2.39 -0.98
CA PHE A 53 -6.26 2.79 0.42
C PHE A 53 -7.56 3.48 0.80
N THR A 54 -8.23 2.98 1.84
CA THR A 54 -9.47 3.55 2.37
C THR A 54 -9.27 3.93 3.82
N GLN A 55 -9.63 5.15 4.19
CA GLN A 55 -9.59 5.58 5.58
C GLN A 55 -10.72 4.94 6.39
N LYS A 56 -10.36 4.26 7.48
CA LYS A 56 -11.33 3.69 8.43
C LYS A 56 -11.48 4.57 9.66
N SER A 57 -10.41 5.24 10.08
CA SER A 57 -10.41 6.22 11.17
C SER A 57 -9.30 7.27 10.96
N SER A 58 -9.16 8.22 11.89
CA SER A 58 -8.07 9.20 11.86
C SER A 58 -6.67 8.55 11.91
N GLU A 59 -6.58 7.31 12.38
CA GLU A 59 -5.34 6.58 12.63
C GLU A 59 -5.26 5.25 11.87
N GLU A 60 -6.31 4.84 11.16
CA GLU A 60 -6.36 3.55 10.45
C GLU A 60 -6.64 3.73 8.95
N LEU A 61 -5.77 3.16 8.13
CA LEU A 61 -6.00 2.93 6.70
C LEU A 61 -6.16 1.44 6.44
N GLU A 62 -7.14 1.09 5.64
CA GLU A 62 -7.24 -0.22 5.01
C GLU A 62 -6.58 -0.18 3.65
N TYR A 63 -5.81 -1.23 3.34
CA TYR A 63 -5.18 -1.44 2.04
C TYR A 63 -5.68 -2.72 1.40
N LEU A 64 -6.16 -2.60 0.18
CA LEU A 64 -6.55 -3.73 -0.65
C LEU A 64 -5.76 -3.68 -1.94
N GLU A 65 -5.07 -4.76 -2.27
CA GLU A 65 -4.34 -4.95 -3.52
C GLU A 65 -4.96 -6.09 -4.31
N ASP A 66 -5.15 -5.85 -5.59
CA ASP A 66 -5.56 -6.85 -6.57
C ASP A 66 -4.64 -6.69 -7.78
N ILE A 67 -3.74 -7.65 -7.95
CA ILE A 67 -2.73 -7.66 -9.00
C ILE A 67 -2.76 -8.97 -9.76
N HIS A 68 -2.45 -8.89 -11.06
CA HIS A 68 -2.22 -10.04 -11.91
C HIS A 68 -0.72 -10.22 -12.10
N VAL A 69 -0.21 -11.42 -11.76
CA VAL A 69 1.19 -11.76 -11.86
C VAL A 69 1.42 -12.66 -13.06
N LYS A 70 2.30 -12.23 -13.98
CA LYS A 70 2.72 -12.99 -15.16
C LYS A 70 4.19 -13.34 -15.07
N TRP A 71 4.48 -14.62 -14.93
CA TRP A 71 5.83 -15.16 -14.88
C TRP A 71 6.45 -15.27 -16.27
N SER A 72 7.78 -15.20 -16.35
CA SER A 72 8.54 -15.40 -17.59
C SER A 72 8.37 -16.80 -18.18
N SER A 73 7.98 -17.78 -17.35
CA SER A 73 7.60 -19.14 -17.76
C SER A 73 6.26 -19.20 -18.51
N GLY A 74 5.49 -18.11 -18.55
CA GLY A 74 4.15 -18.05 -19.16
C GLY A 74 3.00 -18.36 -18.19
N MET A 75 3.30 -18.74 -16.94
CA MET A 75 2.27 -18.92 -15.90
C MET A 75 1.71 -17.57 -15.46
N GLU A 76 0.40 -17.54 -15.22
CA GLU A 76 -0.33 -16.35 -14.79
C GLU A 76 -1.15 -16.66 -13.53
N HIS A 77 -1.08 -15.77 -12.54
CA HIS A 77 -1.79 -15.93 -11.27
C HIS A 77 -2.35 -14.59 -10.78
N PRO A 78 -3.65 -14.53 -10.43
CA PRO A 78 -4.16 -13.41 -9.65
C PRO A 78 -3.61 -13.49 -8.22
N ALA A 79 -3.29 -12.34 -7.63
CA ALA A 79 -2.86 -12.23 -6.25
C ALA A 79 -3.57 -11.06 -5.58
N THR A 80 -4.33 -11.37 -4.54
CA THR A 80 -5.01 -10.38 -3.71
C THR A 80 -4.34 -10.30 -2.35
N LYS A 81 -4.22 -9.07 -1.83
CA LYS A 81 -3.67 -8.83 -0.49
C LYS A 81 -4.53 -7.82 0.24
N HIS A 82 -4.69 -8.04 1.54
CA HIS A 82 -5.42 -7.14 2.42
C HIS A 82 -4.58 -6.84 3.65
N TYR A 83 -4.30 -5.57 3.88
CA TYR A 83 -3.57 -5.10 5.04
C TYR A 83 -4.35 -3.99 5.73
N LYS A 84 -4.04 -3.79 7.01
CA LYS A 84 -4.42 -2.61 7.78
C LYS A 84 -3.15 -1.87 8.15
N TYR A 85 -3.17 -0.55 8.05
CA TYR A 85 -2.09 0.31 8.49
C TYR A 85 -2.59 1.16 9.64
N ILE A 86 -1.86 1.15 10.74
CA ILE A 86 -2.18 1.95 11.93
C ILE A 86 -1.08 3.01 12.08
N LEU A 87 -1.50 4.25 12.22
CA LEU A 87 -0.65 5.39 12.54
C LEU A 87 -0.70 5.62 14.04
N LYS A 88 0.38 5.30 14.74
CA LYS A 88 0.51 5.54 16.18
C LYS A 88 1.82 6.27 16.46
N ASP A 89 1.77 7.36 17.21
CA ASP A 89 2.95 8.17 17.57
C ASP A 89 3.79 8.57 16.34
N ASP A 90 3.13 8.93 15.24
CA ASP A 90 3.75 9.26 13.94
C ASP A 90 4.53 8.10 13.27
N VAL A 91 4.33 6.85 13.73
CA VAL A 91 4.89 5.65 13.13
C VAL A 91 3.79 4.88 12.40
N LEU A 92 4.00 4.63 11.10
CA LEU A 92 3.12 3.80 10.28
C LEU A 92 3.50 2.32 10.45
N SER A 93 2.61 1.53 11.03
CA SER A 93 2.81 0.09 11.19
C SER A 93 1.85 -0.70 10.31
N GLN A 94 2.38 -1.66 9.56
CA GLN A 94 1.58 -2.61 8.78
C GLN A 94 1.11 -3.75 9.70
N TYR A 95 -0.19 -4.00 9.70
CA TYR A 95 -0.83 -5.15 10.33
C TYR A 95 -1.53 -5.99 9.27
N ASN A 96 -1.20 -7.28 9.21
CA ASN A 96 -1.92 -8.23 8.37
C ASN A 96 -2.88 -9.04 9.25
N PRO A 97 -4.20 -8.79 9.20
CA PRO A 97 -5.15 -9.61 9.94
C PRO A 97 -5.21 -11.07 9.43
N VAL A 98 -4.73 -11.34 8.21
CA VAL A 98 -4.86 -12.66 7.54
C VAL A 98 -3.76 -13.65 7.93
N THR A 99 -2.75 -13.26 8.72
CA THR A 99 -1.70 -14.17 9.24
C THR A 99 -1.91 -14.61 10.69
N LYS A 100 -3.16 -14.65 11.16
CA LYS A 100 -3.56 -15.47 12.33
C LYS A 100 -4.25 -16.74 11.86
N GLU A 101 -3.53 -17.59 11.13
CA GLU A 101 -3.85 -19.02 11.00
C GLU A 101 -2.62 -19.71 10.38
N ASN A 102 -2.13 -20.75 11.08
CA ASN A 102 -1.14 -21.75 10.67
C ASN A 102 0.37 -21.41 10.82
N ASN A 103 0.80 -20.94 11.99
CA ASN A 103 2.22 -21.08 12.42
C ASN A 103 2.33 -21.56 13.89
N GLU A 104 1.35 -22.33 14.36
CA GLU A 104 1.44 -23.09 15.62
C GLU A 104 0.97 -24.51 15.31
N GLU A 105 1.81 -25.33 14.67
CA GLU A 105 1.82 -26.81 14.67
C GLU A 105 2.66 -27.28 13.49
N ASP A 106 3.98 -27.38 13.67
CA ASP A 106 4.85 -28.42 13.06
C ASP A 106 6.32 -28.19 13.46
N PHE A 107 6.55 -27.95 14.74
CA PHE A 107 7.87 -28.05 15.33
C PHE A 107 7.79 -28.76 16.68
N GLU A 108 7.29 -29.99 16.67
CA GLU A 108 7.59 -31.02 17.67
C GLU A 108 7.03 -32.38 17.23
N ARG A 109 7.84 -33.17 16.51
CA ARG A 109 8.18 -34.58 16.84
C ARG A 109 9.03 -35.24 15.76
#